data_AF-A0A6M3KZH9-F1
#
_entry.id   AF-A0A6M3KZH9-F1
#
_cell.length_a   1.000
_cell.length_b   1.000
_cell.length_c   1.000
_cell.angle_alpha   90.00
_cell.angle_beta   90.00
_cell.angle_gamma   90.00
#
_symmetry.space_group_name_H-M   'P 1'
#
loop_
_entity.id
_entity.type
_entity.pdbx_description
1 polymer ?
#
loop_
_entity_poly.entity_id
_entity_poly.type
_entity_poly.pdbx_seq_one_letter_code
_entity_poly.pdbx_strand_id
1 'polypeptide(L)'
;MEVTAKLGKDGAKGTVEYEFGKDLDESADLFGPETVHSKFVAAAKVDLQAAIRRCLEGGTDPQAFADDWKPGMRAPSVAKDPMAMALAGISKMSDEQKAELIAKLRG
;
A
#
# COMPACT_ATOMS: atom_id res chain seq x y z
N MET A 1 -21.38 9.07 11.16
CA MET A 1 -20.18 8.24 11.42
C MET A 1 -19.20 8.99 12.33
N GLU A 2 -18.49 8.32 13.24
CA GLU A 2 -17.48 8.97 14.10
C GLU A 2 -16.12 9.05 13.38
N VAL A 3 -15.54 10.24 13.30
CA VAL A 3 -14.20 10.49 12.76
C VAL A 3 -13.31 11.03 13.86
N THR A 4 -12.18 10.37 14.06
CA THR A 4 -11.19 10.75 15.09
C THR A 4 -9.85 11.07 14.43
N ALA A 5 -9.23 12.18 14.81
CA ALA A 5 -7.89 12.58 14.39
C ALA A 5 -7.02 13.01 15.58
N LYS A 6 -5.70 12.85 15.44
CA LYS A 6 -4.69 13.33 16.41
C LYS A 6 -3.67 14.21 15.69
N LEU A 7 -3.28 15.30 16.34
CA LEU A 7 -2.20 16.15 15.87
C LEU A 7 -0.85 15.56 16.31
N GLY A 8 -0.14 14.88 15.41
CA GLY A 8 1.16 14.26 15.73
C GLY A 8 1.06 13.14 16.78
N LYS A 9 2.21 12.75 17.34
CA LYS A 9 2.29 11.61 18.29
C LYS A 9 1.77 11.96 19.69
N ASP A 10 2.04 13.19 20.17
CA ASP A 10 1.74 13.65 21.52
C ASP A 10 0.78 14.87 21.57
N GLY A 11 0.20 15.27 20.43
CA GLY A 11 -0.68 16.44 20.38
C GLY A 11 -2.15 16.14 20.64
N ALA A 12 -2.96 17.19 20.47
CA ALA A 12 -4.39 17.16 20.75
C ALA A 12 -5.14 16.13 19.88
N LYS A 13 -6.16 15.50 20.46
CA LYS A 13 -7.11 14.61 19.80
C LYS A 13 -8.43 15.35 19.58
N GLY A 14 -8.97 15.27 18.37
CA GLY A 14 -10.32 15.73 18.04
C GLY A 14 -11.17 14.56 17.55
N THR A 15 -12.42 14.52 17.96
CA THR A 15 -13.41 13.55 17.51
C THR A 15 -14.66 14.32 17.09
N VAL A 16 -15.16 14.04 15.90
CA VAL A 16 -16.36 14.67 15.34
C VAL A 16 -17.28 13.59 14.79
N GLU A 17 -18.58 13.82 14.91
CA GLU A 17 -19.57 13.05 14.16
C GLU A 17 -19.82 13.77 12.84
N TYR A 18 -19.70 13.02 11.74
CA TYR A 18 -19.98 13.52 10.40
C TYR A 18 -20.73 12.45 9.61
N GLU A 19 -21.76 12.87 8.89
CA GLU A 19 -22.57 11.98 8.06
C GLU A 19 -21.98 11.92 6.66
N PHE A 20 -21.63 10.72 6.19
CA PHE A 20 -21.08 10.51 4.85
C PHE A 20 -22.08 9.83 3.90
N GLY A 21 -23.28 9.49 4.37
CA GLY A 21 -24.22 8.64 3.67
C GLY A 21 -23.93 7.16 3.97
N LYS A 22 -24.98 6.33 4.01
CA LYS A 22 -24.85 4.91 4.30
C LYS A 22 -24.47 4.06 3.07
N ASP A 23 -24.68 4.62 1.87
CA ASP A 23 -24.46 3.98 0.58
C ASP A 23 -24.08 5.01 -0.50
N LEU A 24 -23.84 4.53 -1.73
CA LEU A 24 -23.43 5.36 -2.86
C LEU A 24 -24.45 6.45 -3.19
N ASP A 25 -25.74 6.11 -3.15
CA ASP A 25 -26.81 7.02 -3.56
C ASP A 25 -26.93 8.15 -2.52
N GLU A 26 -26.94 7.82 -1.23
CA GLU A 26 -26.95 8.83 -0.18
C GLU A 26 -25.69 9.71 -0.17
N SER A 27 -24.51 9.12 -0.38
CA SER A 27 -23.28 9.91 -0.53
C SER A 27 -23.34 10.84 -1.74
N ALA A 28 -23.91 10.38 -2.87
CA ALA A 28 -24.05 11.18 -4.08
C ALA A 28 -25.07 12.31 -3.89
N ASP A 29 -26.16 12.08 -3.16
CA ASP A 29 -27.14 13.09 -2.80
C ASP A 29 -26.54 14.16 -1.86
N LEU A 30 -25.71 13.74 -0.89
CA LEU A 30 -25.10 14.64 0.08
C LEU A 30 -23.97 15.51 -0.52
N PHE A 31 -23.13 14.94 -1.39
CA PHE A 31 -21.88 15.59 -1.83
C PHE A 31 -21.78 15.84 -3.32
N GLY A 32 -22.74 15.34 -4.09
CA GLY A 32 -22.72 15.33 -5.54
C GLY A 32 -21.95 14.14 -6.12
N PRO A 33 -22.43 13.57 -7.24
CA PRO A 33 -21.84 12.37 -7.84
C PRO A 33 -20.39 12.57 -8.29
N GLU A 34 -20.03 13.77 -8.77
CA GLU A 34 -18.65 14.08 -9.19
C GLU A 34 -17.67 14.06 -8.01
N THR A 35 -18.06 14.59 -6.86
CA THR A 35 -17.24 14.60 -5.64
C THR A 35 -16.98 13.17 -5.17
N VAL A 36 -18.03 12.35 -5.10
CA VAL A 36 -17.95 10.96 -4.68
C VAL A 36 -17.05 10.18 -5.63
N HIS A 37 -17.24 10.32 -6.95
CA HIS A 37 -16.41 9.65 -7.94
C HIS A 37 -14.95 10.11 -7.88
N SER A 38 -14.69 11.42 -7.75
CA SER A 38 -13.35 11.99 -7.64
C SER A 38 -12.59 11.44 -6.42
N LYS A 39 -13.26 11.35 -5.25
CA LYS A 39 -12.67 10.78 -4.03
C LYS A 39 -12.43 9.27 -4.15
N PHE A 40 -13.35 8.53 -4.77
CA PHE A 40 -13.16 7.12 -5.08
C PHE A 40 -11.93 6.90 -5.98
N VAL A 41 -11.81 7.64 -7.09
CA VAL A 41 -10.68 7.53 -8.02
C VAL A 41 -9.36 7.87 -7.31
N ALA A 42 -9.35 8.89 -6.45
CA ALA A 42 -8.17 9.25 -5.68
C ALA A 42 -7.71 8.11 -4.75
N ALA A 43 -8.63 7.48 -4.02
CA ALA A 43 -8.33 6.34 -3.16
C ALA A 43 -7.84 5.13 -3.98
N ALA A 44 -8.55 4.79 -5.06
CA ALA A 44 -8.17 3.69 -5.96
C ALA A 44 -6.76 3.87 -6.57
N LYS A 45 -6.37 5.11 -6.90
CA LYS A 45 -5.01 5.40 -7.39
C LYS A 45 -3.95 5.10 -6.33
N VAL A 46 -4.18 5.43 -5.06
CA VAL A 46 -3.24 5.14 -3.96
C VAL A 46 -3.08 3.63 -3.78
N ASP A 47 -4.18 2.88 -3.85
CA ASP A 47 -4.17 1.42 -3.76
C ASP A 47 -3.39 0.78 -4.92
N LEU A 48 -3.64 1.23 -6.15
CA LEU A 48 -2.92 0.77 -7.33
C LEU A 48 -1.43 1.10 -7.24
N GLN A 49 -1.06 2.30 -6.77
CA GLN A 49 0.34 2.65 -6.54
C GLN A 49 1.01 1.70 -5.54
N ALA A 50 0.32 1.35 -4.45
CA ALA A 50 0.84 0.38 -3.48
C ALA A 50 1.04 -1.01 -4.11
N ALA A 51 0.16 -1.42 -5.03
CA ALA A 51 0.31 -2.67 -5.76
C ALA A 51 1.47 -2.63 -6.77
N ILE A 52 1.58 -1.56 -7.56
CA ILE A 52 2.69 -1.32 -8.50
C ILE A 52 4.05 -1.38 -7.77
N ARG A 53 4.17 -0.76 -6.59
CA ARG A 53 5.40 -0.83 -5.78
C ARG A 53 5.78 -2.28 -5.45
N ARG A 54 4.80 -3.14 -5.13
CA ARG A 54 5.05 -4.58 -4.88
C ARG A 54 5.46 -5.33 -6.15
N CYS A 55 4.88 -5.00 -7.29
CA CYS A 55 5.29 -5.56 -8.58
C CYS A 55 6.76 -5.24 -8.87
N LEU A 56 7.14 -3.96 -8.71
CA LEU A 56 8.52 -3.51 -8.89
C LEU A 56 9.49 -4.20 -7.92
N GLU A 57 9.13 -4.36 -6.64
CA GLU A 57 9.94 -5.09 -5.66
C GLU A 57 10.11 -6.58 -6.01
N GLY A 58 9.10 -7.20 -6.62
CA GLY A 58 9.14 -8.60 -7.02
C GLY A 58 9.65 -8.85 -8.43
N GLY A 59 10.01 -7.80 -9.18
CA GLY A 59 10.49 -7.91 -10.56
C GLY A 59 9.41 -8.30 -11.57
N THR A 60 8.12 -8.10 -11.26
CA THR A 60 7.02 -8.34 -12.20
C THR A 60 6.64 -7.07 -12.93
N ASP A 61 6.13 -7.22 -14.17
CA ASP A 61 5.68 -6.08 -14.99
C ASP A 61 4.47 -5.39 -14.34
N PRO A 62 4.59 -4.11 -13.94
CA PRO A 62 3.48 -3.37 -13.34
C PRO A 62 2.32 -3.13 -14.30
N GLN A 63 2.55 -3.05 -15.61
CA GLN A 63 1.48 -2.78 -16.57
C GLN A 63 0.57 -4.00 -16.72
N ALA A 64 1.16 -5.19 -16.89
CA ALA A 64 0.42 -6.45 -16.90
C ALA A 64 -0.44 -6.64 -15.62
N PHE A 65 0.06 -6.20 -14.46
CA PHE A 65 -0.74 -6.20 -13.24
C PHE A 65 -1.90 -5.20 -13.30
N ALA A 66 -1.65 -3.99 -13.78
CA ALA A 66 -2.64 -2.92 -13.81
C ALA A 66 -3.81 -3.22 -14.74
N ASP A 67 -3.58 -3.93 -15.85
CA ASP A 67 -4.61 -4.26 -16.85
C ASP A 67 -5.72 -5.16 -16.28
N ASP A 68 -5.37 -6.09 -15.38
CA ASP A 68 -6.32 -6.99 -14.72
C ASP A 68 -6.80 -6.45 -13.35
N TRP A 69 -6.19 -5.38 -12.86
CA TRP A 69 -6.46 -4.88 -11.52
C TRP A 69 -7.81 -4.14 -11.42
N LYS A 70 -8.50 -4.36 -10.29
CA LYS A 70 -9.74 -3.68 -9.92
C LYS A 70 -9.64 -3.20 -8.48
N PRO A 71 -10.17 -2.00 -8.16
CA PRO A 71 -10.23 -1.52 -6.77
C PRO A 71 -10.87 -2.56 -5.84
N GLY A 72 -10.27 -2.74 -4.66
CA GLY A 72 -10.70 -3.74 -3.68
C GLY A 72 -10.15 -5.16 -3.91
N MET A 73 -9.53 -5.46 -5.05
CA MET A 73 -8.79 -6.72 -5.19
C MET A 73 -7.54 -6.70 -4.30
N ARG A 74 -7.35 -7.77 -3.52
CA ARG A 74 -6.06 -8.02 -2.88
C ARG A 74 -5.03 -8.24 -3.97
N ALA A 75 -3.95 -7.47 -3.95
CA ALA A 75 -2.82 -7.73 -4.83
C ALA A 75 -2.40 -9.20 -4.64
N PRO A 76 -2.26 -10.01 -5.72
CA PRO A 76 -1.63 -11.32 -5.63
C PRO A 76 -0.35 -11.25 -4.80
N SER A 77 -0.16 -12.24 -3.94
CA SER A 77 1.11 -12.43 -3.26
C SER A 77 2.17 -12.59 -4.35
N VAL A 78 3.00 -11.56 -4.52
CA VAL A 78 4.12 -11.67 -5.45
C VAL A 78 5.04 -12.71 -4.83
N ALA A 79 5.13 -13.88 -5.46
CA ALA A 79 6.10 -14.90 -5.09
C ALA A 79 7.47 -14.26 -5.31
N LYS A 80 8.05 -13.71 -4.25
CA LYS A 80 9.34 -13.05 -4.33
C LYS A 80 10.37 -14.12 -4.66
N ASP A 81 11.10 -13.95 -5.76
CA ASP A 81 12.22 -14.83 -6.09
C ASP A 81 13.15 -14.93 -4.87
N PRO A 82 13.33 -16.13 -4.27
CA PRO A 82 14.15 -16.31 -3.08
C PRO A 82 15.59 -15.82 -3.30
N MET A 83 16.11 -15.93 -4.52
CA MET A 83 17.46 -15.48 -4.85
C MET A 83 17.53 -13.96 -4.90
N ALA A 84 16.58 -13.29 -5.56
CA ALA A 84 16.49 -11.84 -5.58
C ALA A 84 16.31 -11.25 -4.16
N MET A 85 15.51 -11.92 -3.31
CA MET A 85 15.34 -11.57 -1.90
C MET A 85 16.64 -11.72 -1.10
N ALA A 86 17.34 -12.84 -1.28
CA ALA A 86 18.62 -13.09 -0.62
C ALA A 86 19.66 -12.04 -1.03
N LEU A 87 19.78 -11.74 -2.33
CA LEU A 87 20.71 -10.74 -2.86
C LEU A 87 20.37 -9.34 -2.33
N ALA A 88 19.11 -8.93 -2.34
CA ALA A 88 18.69 -7.64 -1.80
C ALA A 88 18.94 -7.52 -0.29
N GLY A 89 18.81 -8.63 0.46
CA GLY A 89 19.18 -8.71 1.87
C GLY A 89 20.68 -8.52 2.08
N ILE A 90 21.51 -9.22 1.30
CA ILE A 90 22.98 -9.14 1.36
C ILE A 90 23.48 -7.73 0.98
N SER A 91 22.87 -7.08 -0.01
CA SER A 91 23.24 -5.71 -0.40
C SER A 91 22.96 -4.67 0.69
N LYS A 92 22.01 -4.93 1.59
CA LYS A 92 21.64 -4.03 2.70
C LYS A 92 22.44 -4.28 3.98
N MET A 93 23.25 -5.33 4.03
CA MET A 93 24.09 -5.65 5.19
C MET A 93 25.34 -4.77 5.27
N SER A 94 25.79 -4.47 6.48
CA SER A 94 27.13 -3.89 6.71
C SER A 94 28.23 -4.90 6.40
N ASP A 95 29.47 -4.43 6.23
CA ASP A 95 30.59 -5.33 5.90
C ASP A 95 30.87 -6.36 7.02
N GLU A 96 30.61 -6.00 8.28
CA GLU A 96 30.67 -6.90 9.43
C GLU A 96 29.61 -8.01 9.33
N GLN A 97 28.36 -7.65 9.00
CA GLN A 97 27.27 -8.60 8.82
C GLN A 97 27.50 -9.54 7.62
N LYS A 98 28.09 -9.02 6.53
CA LYS A 98 28.50 -9.84 5.38
C LYS A 98 29.60 -10.82 5.74
N ALA A 99 30.59 -10.41 6.53
CA ALA A 99 31.68 -11.28 6.97
C ALA A 99 31.17 -12.44 7.85
N GLU A 100 30.26 -12.17 8.79
CA GLU A 100 29.61 -13.21 9.60
C GLU A 100 28.78 -14.17 8.76
N LEU A 101 28.04 -13.65 7.77
CA LEU A 101 27.26 -14.48 6.85
C LEU A 101 28.16 -15.42 6.04
N ILE A 102 29.27 -14.92 5.50
CA ILE A 102 30.25 -15.72 4.75
C ILE A 102 30.89 -16.78 5.66
N ALA A 103 31.20 -16.45 6.92
CA ALA A 103 31.73 -17.40 7.88
C ALA A 103 30.74 -18.54 8.18
N LYS A 104 29.44 -18.24 8.30
CA LYS A 104 28.38 -19.24 8.47
C LYS A 104 28.12 -20.11 7.23
N LEU A 105 28.38 -19.60 6.03
CA LEU A 105 28.18 -20.35 4.77
C LEU A 105 29.39 -21.23 4.38
N ARG A 106 30.57 -20.96 4.94
CA ARG A 106 31.79 -21.75 4.73
C ARG A 106 31.99 -22.88 5.76
N GLY A 107 31.18 -22.91 6.82
CA GLY A 107 31.11 -24.00 7.79
C GLY A 107 29.88 -24.88 7.55
#